data_AF-A0A7C7KIT2-F1
#
_entry.id   AF-A0A7C7KIT2-F1
#
_cell.length_a   1.000
_cell.length_b   1.000
_cell.length_c   1.000
_cell.angle_alpha   90.00
_cell.angle_beta   90.00
_cell.angle_gamma   90.00
#
_symmetry.space_group_name_H-M   'P 1'
#
loop_
_entity.id
_entity.type
_entity.pdbx_description
1 polymer ?
#
loop_
_entity_poly.entity_id
_entity_poly.type
_entity_poly.pdbx_seq_one_letter_code
_entity_poly.pdbx_strand_id
1 'polypeptide(L)'
;NEMIEKLYQKRRTKDRALLAGVLSGKMAEGVDYPENILDAVVCVGIPVPPPSARQDALKKYCEDRFGRDLAWRYSSSQPAVNSLLQALGRPIRKREDRALVVLLDRRLLRRPYRHCLPSTMSAIEVPDASRTARHVKRFFERHPEPAIEAV
;
A
#
# COMPACT_ATOMS: atom_id res chain seq x y z
N ASN A 1 8.03 -21.12 4.23
CA ASN A 1 7.39 -20.15 5.17
C ASN A 1 5.91 -20.51 5.18
N GLU A 2 5.42 -21.14 6.25
CA GLU A 2 4.12 -21.83 6.30
C GLU A 2 2.94 -20.98 5.79
N MET A 3 2.96 -19.67 6.07
CA MET A 3 1.95 -18.73 5.58
C MET A 3 1.90 -18.66 4.04
N ILE A 4 3.05 -18.60 3.38
CA ILE A 4 3.16 -18.50 1.92
C ILE A 4 2.73 -19.82 1.28
N GLU A 5 3.13 -20.95 1.84
CA GLU A 5 2.68 -22.28 1.40
C GLU A 5 1.15 -22.41 1.47
N LYS A 6 0.51 -21.90 2.53
CA LYS A 6 -0.95 -21.83 2.64
C LYS A 6 -1.58 -20.97 1.54
N LEU A 7 -0.98 -19.83 1.19
CA LEU A 7 -1.46 -19.00 0.07
C LEU A 7 -1.38 -19.74 -1.27
N TYR A 8 -0.28 -20.47 -1.50
CA TYR A 8 -0.12 -21.27 -2.72
C TYR A 8 -1.15 -22.39 -2.80
N GLN A 9 -1.40 -23.07 -1.68
CA GLN A 9 -2.41 -24.11 -1.62
C GLN A 9 -3.80 -23.54 -1.89
N LYS A 10 -4.14 -22.40 -1.28
CA LYS A 10 -5.42 -21.70 -1.53
C LYS A 10 -5.58 -21.29 -2.98
N ARG A 11 -4.52 -20.79 -3.62
CA ARG A 11 -4.53 -20.48 -5.06
C ARG A 11 -4.77 -21.73 -5.91
N ARG A 12 -4.09 -22.84 -5.62
CA ARG A 12 -4.27 -24.12 -6.35
C ARG A 12 -5.69 -24.66 -6.23
N THR A 13 -6.30 -24.56 -5.05
CA THR A 13 -7.69 -24.99 -4.82
C THR A 13 -8.74 -23.97 -5.28
N LYS A 14 -8.30 -22.81 -5.80
CA LYS A 14 -9.17 -21.66 -6.16
C LYS A 14 -10.00 -21.14 -4.99
N ASP A 15 -9.52 -21.35 -3.77
CA ASP A 15 -10.12 -20.80 -2.57
C ASP A 15 -9.76 -19.32 -2.39
N ARG A 16 -10.70 -18.56 -1.83
CA ARG A 16 -10.43 -17.18 -1.43
C ARG A 16 -9.57 -17.16 -0.17
N ALA A 17 -8.52 -16.34 -0.18
CA ALA A 17 -7.68 -16.09 0.99
C ALA A 17 -7.65 -14.58 1.29
N LEU A 18 -7.63 -14.24 2.57
CA LEU A 18 -7.39 -12.88 3.04
C LEU A 18 -6.16 -12.90 3.93
N LEU A 19 -5.20 -12.04 3.61
CA LEU A 19 -4.05 -11.81 4.43
C LEU A 19 -4.19 -10.45 5.12
N ALA A 20 -4.35 -10.47 6.45
CA ALA A 20 -4.46 -9.26 7.25
C ALA A 20 -3.16 -8.99 7.99
N GLY A 21 -2.66 -7.77 7.89
CA GLY A 21 -1.46 -7.31 8.58
C GLY A 21 -1.55 -5.81 8.85
N VAL A 22 -0.60 -5.32 9.65
CA VAL A 22 -0.48 -3.88 9.95
C VAL A 22 0.53 -3.23 9.00
N LEU A 23 0.26 -1.98 8.60
CA LEU A 23 1.26 -1.15 7.93
C LEU A 23 2.47 -0.97 8.84
N SER A 24 3.66 -0.92 8.24
CA SER A 24 4.94 -1.02 8.97
C SER A 24 5.15 -2.29 9.81
N GLY A 25 4.34 -3.31 9.59
CA GLY A 25 4.57 -4.66 10.10
C GLY A 25 5.37 -5.53 9.15
N LYS A 26 5.82 -6.69 9.65
CA LYS A 26 6.61 -7.67 8.88
C LYS A 26 5.97 -8.05 7.54
N MET A 27 4.65 -8.16 7.48
CA MET A 27 3.93 -8.55 6.25
C MET A 27 3.88 -7.43 5.20
N ALA A 28 3.91 -6.17 5.62
CA ALA A 28 3.91 -5.02 4.74
C ALA A 28 5.31 -4.62 4.26
N GLU A 29 6.37 -4.99 4.99
CA GLU A 29 7.74 -4.54 4.71
C GLU A 29 8.78 -5.66 4.49
N GLY A 30 8.65 -6.81 5.14
CA GLY A 30 9.71 -7.82 5.23
C GLY A 30 9.39 -9.18 4.64
N VAL A 31 8.13 -9.48 4.31
CA VAL A 31 7.77 -10.75 3.66
C VAL A 31 7.82 -10.62 2.14
N ASP A 32 8.36 -11.65 1.51
CA ASP A 32 8.33 -11.82 0.08
C ASP A 32 7.16 -12.67 -0.40
N TYR A 33 6.54 -12.21 -1.48
CA TYR A 33 5.36 -12.76 -2.12
C TYR A 33 5.69 -13.04 -3.60
N PRO A 34 6.34 -14.18 -3.90
CA PRO A 34 6.75 -14.50 -5.27
C PRO A 34 5.55 -14.81 -6.18
N GLU A 35 5.82 -14.87 -7.49
CA GLU A 35 4.85 -15.33 -8.52
C GLU A 35 3.50 -14.58 -8.52
N ASN A 36 3.54 -13.28 -8.20
CA ASN A 36 2.35 -12.42 -8.14
C ASN A 36 1.21 -13.09 -7.32
N ILE A 37 1.55 -13.76 -6.22
CA ILE A 37 0.58 -14.52 -5.39
C ILE A 37 -0.47 -13.64 -4.69
N LEU A 38 -0.23 -12.34 -4.62
CA LEU A 38 -1.15 -11.35 -4.09
C LEU A 38 -1.86 -10.63 -5.25
N ASP A 39 -3.15 -10.91 -5.44
CA ASP A 39 -3.97 -10.36 -6.53
C ASP A 39 -4.42 -8.90 -6.29
N ALA A 40 -4.51 -8.52 -5.02
CA ALA A 40 -4.92 -7.19 -4.61
C ALA A 40 -4.28 -6.81 -3.27
N VAL A 41 -4.14 -5.50 -3.04
CA VAL A 41 -3.76 -4.91 -1.76
C VAL A 41 -4.76 -3.82 -1.41
N VAL A 42 -5.27 -3.89 -0.17
CA VAL A 42 -6.19 -2.90 0.38
C VAL A 42 -5.51 -2.25 1.58
N CYS A 43 -5.19 -0.96 1.46
CA CYS A 43 -4.63 -0.19 2.56
C CYS A 43 -5.73 0.64 3.22
N VAL A 44 -5.94 0.39 4.51
CA VAL A 44 -6.95 1.08 5.31
C VAL A 44 -6.27 2.19 6.11
N GLY A 45 -6.54 3.45 5.75
CA GLY A 45 -5.92 4.60 6.40
C GLY A 45 -4.48 4.89 5.95
N ILE A 46 -3.89 5.91 6.59
CA ILE A 46 -2.49 6.31 6.48
C ILE A 46 -1.84 6.09 7.86
N PRO A 47 -0.66 5.44 7.95
CA PRO A 47 -0.01 5.09 9.22
C PRO A 47 0.74 6.31 9.80
N VAL A 48 0.00 7.37 10.11
CA VAL A 48 0.55 8.59 10.73
C VAL A 48 0.96 8.25 12.18
N PRO A 49 2.16 8.65 12.62
CA PRO A 49 2.60 8.38 13.99
C PRO A 49 1.67 9.06 15.01
N PRO A 50 1.33 8.37 16.12
CA PRO A 50 0.55 8.97 17.19
C PRO A 50 1.37 10.06 17.92
N PRO A 51 0.71 11.04 18.57
CA PRO A 51 1.38 12.01 19.43
C PRO A 51 2.20 11.30 20.52
N SER A 52 3.46 11.68 20.67
CA SER A 52 4.38 11.13 21.67
C SER A 52 5.56 12.06 21.87
N ALA A 53 6.23 11.99 23.02
CA ALA A 53 7.43 12.79 23.28
C ALA A 53 8.52 12.59 22.20
N ARG A 54 8.64 11.37 21.67
CA ARG A 54 9.54 11.07 20.54
C ARG A 54 9.10 11.80 19.26
N GLN A 55 7.81 11.77 18.94
CA GLN A 55 7.28 12.42 17.75
C GLN A 55 7.40 13.94 17.86
N ASP A 56 7.16 14.50 19.03
CA ASP A 56 7.28 15.94 19.29
C ASP A 56 8.75 16.39 19.17
N ALA A 57 9.68 15.61 19.73
CA ALA A 57 11.11 15.86 19.60
C ALA A 57 11.58 15.77 18.13
N LEU A 58 11.11 14.78 17.38
CA LEU A 58 11.42 14.63 15.95
C LEU A 58 10.86 15.81 15.14
N LYS A 59 9.61 16.21 15.41
CA LYS A 59 8.99 17.35 14.75
C LYS A 59 9.78 18.63 15.05
N LYS A 60 10.09 18.90 16.32
CA LYS A 60 10.91 20.06 16.74
C LYS A 60 12.26 20.07 16.04
N TYR A 61 12.95 18.92 16.02
CA TYR A 61 14.20 18.79 15.29
C TYR A 61 14.05 19.13 13.80
N CYS A 62 12.98 18.67 13.15
CA CYS A 62 12.73 19.00 11.75
C CYS A 62 12.35 20.48 11.56
N GLU A 63 11.65 21.11 12.51
CA GLU A 63 11.37 22.56 12.51
C GLU A 63 12.67 23.36 12.56
N ASP A 64 13.56 23.02 13.50
CA ASP A 64 14.84 23.70 13.70
C ASP A 64 15.78 23.54 12.49
N ARG A 65 15.79 22.35 11.86
CA ARG A 65 16.70 22.03 10.75
C ARG A 65 16.20 22.40 9.36
N PHE A 66 14.88 22.29 9.11
CA PHE A 66 14.31 22.41 7.76
C PHE A 66 13.18 23.45 7.66
N GLY A 67 12.84 24.12 8.77
CA GLY A 67 11.76 25.09 8.85
C GLY A 67 10.39 24.45 9.09
N ARG A 68 9.45 25.27 9.59
CA ARG A 68 8.09 24.83 9.97
C ARG A 68 7.30 24.18 8.84
N ASP A 69 7.46 24.67 7.62
CA ASP A 69 6.70 24.18 6.45
C ASP A 69 7.05 22.72 6.08
N LEU A 70 8.30 22.30 6.31
CA LEU A 70 8.78 20.95 6.00
C LEU A 70 8.75 20.01 7.20
N ALA A 71 8.65 20.56 8.41
CA ALA A 71 8.71 19.76 9.63
C ALA A 71 7.67 18.64 9.67
N TRP A 72 6.40 18.97 9.37
CA TRP A 72 5.33 17.97 9.31
C TRP A 72 5.57 16.92 8.22
N ARG A 73 6.11 17.35 7.07
CA ARG A 73 6.40 16.43 5.97
C ARG A 73 7.43 15.39 6.38
N TYR A 74 8.56 15.81 6.93
CA TYR A 74 9.66 14.91 7.24
C TYR A 74 9.46 14.09 8.52
N SER A 75 8.72 14.61 9.49
CA SER A 75 8.42 13.87 10.73
C SER A 75 7.20 12.96 10.64
N SER A 76 6.21 13.28 9.78
CA SER A 76 4.90 12.59 9.80
C SER A 76 4.46 12.08 8.42
N SER A 77 4.23 12.96 7.44
CA SER A 77 3.54 12.53 6.20
C SER A 77 4.41 11.70 5.26
N GLN A 78 5.69 12.05 5.09
CA GLN A 78 6.61 11.29 4.23
C GLN A 78 6.88 9.88 4.79
N PRO A 79 7.20 9.69 6.10
CA PRO A 79 7.33 8.34 6.66
C PRO A 79 6.05 7.50 6.49
N ALA A 80 4.88 8.09 6.74
CA ALA A 80 3.62 7.37 6.62
C ALA A 80 3.30 6.95 5.17
N VAL A 81 3.57 7.84 4.20
CA VAL A 81 3.41 7.51 2.78
C VAL A 81 4.47 6.52 2.31
N ASN A 82 5.69 6.55 2.82
CA ASN A 82 6.70 5.54 2.50
C ASN A 82 6.27 4.14 2.95
N SER A 83 5.75 4.00 4.17
CA SER A 83 5.19 2.74 4.68
C SER A 83 4.04 2.23 3.79
N LEU A 84 3.16 3.15 3.37
CA LEU A 84 2.10 2.83 2.41
C LEU A 84 2.67 2.31 1.08
N LEU A 85 3.62 3.04 0.46
CA LEU A 85 4.24 2.65 -0.81
C LEU A 85 4.98 1.31 -0.72
N GLN A 86 5.62 1.02 0.40
CA GLN A 86 6.25 -0.29 0.65
C GLN A 86 5.22 -1.43 0.69
N ALA A 87 4.04 -1.18 1.26
CA ALA A 87 2.94 -2.15 1.23
C ALA A 87 2.37 -2.32 -0.19
N LEU A 88 2.23 -1.22 -0.95
CA LEU A 88 1.76 -1.24 -2.34
C LEU A 88 2.71 -1.97 -3.30
N GLY A 89 4.01 -1.93 -3.04
CA GLY A 89 5.03 -2.65 -3.80
C GLY A 89 5.10 -4.15 -3.51
N ARG A 90 4.40 -4.65 -2.47
CA ARG A 90 4.42 -6.09 -2.14
C ARG A 90 3.89 -6.96 -3.29
N PRO A 91 2.73 -6.65 -3.89
CA PRO A 91 2.19 -7.43 -5.01
C PRO A 91 2.73 -7.06 -6.40
N ILE A 92 3.38 -5.89 -6.58
CA ILE A 92 3.90 -5.41 -7.87
C ILE A 92 5.39 -5.14 -7.77
N ARG A 93 6.22 -6.04 -8.30
CA ARG A 93 7.69 -6.03 -8.16
C ARG A 93 8.41 -5.93 -9.49
N LYS A 94 7.87 -6.57 -10.52
CA LYS A 94 8.38 -6.52 -11.90
C LYS A 94 7.35 -5.96 -12.86
N ARG A 95 7.77 -5.73 -14.10
CA ARG A 95 6.96 -5.05 -15.13
C ARG A 95 5.71 -5.83 -15.51
N GLU A 96 5.73 -7.14 -15.36
CA GLU A 96 4.65 -8.05 -15.73
C GLU A 96 3.60 -8.14 -14.62
N ASP A 97 4.00 -7.95 -13.36
CA ASP A 97 3.11 -8.07 -12.20
C ASP A 97 1.91 -7.13 -12.30
N ARG A 98 0.75 -7.65 -11.92
CA ARG A 98 -0.51 -6.90 -11.86
C ARG A 98 -1.15 -7.15 -10.52
N ALA A 99 -1.62 -6.06 -9.90
CA ALA A 99 -2.44 -6.16 -8.71
C ALA A 99 -3.40 -4.99 -8.63
N LEU A 100 -4.57 -5.24 -8.06
CA LEU A 100 -5.52 -4.18 -7.74
C LEU A 100 -5.10 -3.48 -6.45
N VAL A 101 -4.88 -2.18 -6.49
CA VAL A 101 -4.59 -1.36 -5.31
C VAL A 101 -5.86 -0.60 -4.89
N VAL A 102 -6.25 -0.74 -3.63
CA VAL A 102 -7.35 0.03 -3.03
C VAL A 102 -6.82 0.82 -1.84
N LEU A 103 -6.97 2.15 -1.90
CA LEU A 103 -6.53 3.08 -0.87
C LEU A 103 -7.75 3.68 -0.17
N LEU A 104 -8.02 3.27 1.06
CA LEU A 104 -9.18 3.72 1.84
C LEU A 104 -8.80 4.88 2.78
N ASP A 105 -8.37 6.00 2.20
CA ASP A 105 -8.16 7.25 2.94
C ASP A 105 -8.17 8.49 2.02
N ARG A 106 -9.19 9.36 2.17
CA ARG A 106 -9.28 10.59 1.38
C ARG A 106 -8.16 11.59 1.66
N ARG A 107 -7.43 11.46 2.78
CA ARG A 107 -6.30 12.34 3.11
C ARG A 107 -5.17 12.24 2.08
N LEU A 108 -5.04 11.10 1.38
CA LEU A 108 -4.05 10.93 0.30
C LEU A 108 -4.22 11.91 -0.86
N LEU A 109 -5.43 12.43 -1.06
CA LEU A 109 -5.73 13.44 -2.09
C LEU A 109 -5.39 14.87 -1.64
N ARG A 110 -5.16 15.08 -0.33
CA ARG A 110 -4.86 16.40 0.24
C ARG A 110 -3.37 16.72 0.15
N ARG A 111 -3.06 18.02 0.07
CA ARG A 111 -1.70 18.57 -0.11
C ARG A 111 -0.61 17.91 0.77
N PRO A 112 -0.80 17.69 2.09
CA PRO A 112 0.27 17.15 2.95
C PRO A 112 0.74 15.74 2.58
N TYR A 113 -0.12 14.94 1.92
CA TYR A 113 0.18 13.55 1.55
C TYR A 113 0.35 13.38 0.04
N ARG A 114 -0.42 14.13 -0.77
CA ARG A 114 -0.35 14.07 -2.24
C ARG A 114 1.06 14.38 -2.76
N HIS A 115 1.78 15.32 -2.14
CA HIS A 115 3.16 15.65 -2.51
C HIS A 115 4.21 14.60 -2.12
N CYS A 116 3.84 13.63 -1.28
CA CYS A 116 4.70 12.52 -0.89
C CYS A 116 4.53 11.30 -1.81
N LEU A 117 3.45 11.26 -2.62
CA LEU A 117 3.22 10.21 -3.60
C LEU A 117 4.07 10.45 -4.86
N PRO A 118 4.50 9.39 -5.57
CA PRO A 118 5.17 9.52 -6.85
C PRO A 118 4.28 10.25 -7.87
N SER A 119 4.86 11.15 -8.67
CA SER A 119 4.14 11.90 -9.71
C SER A 119 3.55 11.00 -10.80
N THR A 120 4.12 9.82 -11.00
CA THR A 120 3.65 8.80 -11.94
C THR A 120 2.42 8.04 -11.43
N MET A 121 2.10 8.15 -10.14
CA MET A 121 0.99 7.45 -9.53
C MET A 121 -0.31 8.21 -9.79
N SER A 122 -1.17 7.63 -10.62
CA SER A 122 -2.53 8.14 -10.87
C SER A 122 -3.54 7.31 -10.10
N ALA A 123 -4.35 7.96 -9.26
CA ALA A 123 -5.42 7.33 -8.52
C ALA A 123 -6.78 7.78 -9.06
N ILE A 124 -7.72 6.85 -9.16
CA ILE A 124 -9.12 7.14 -9.50
C ILE A 124 -9.88 7.30 -8.20
N GLU A 125 -10.45 8.47 -7.95
CA GLU A 125 -11.35 8.66 -6.82
C GLU A 125 -12.70 7.98 -7.10
N VAL A 126 -13.14 7.15 -6.15
CA VAL A 126 -14.40 6.43 -6.21
C VAL A 126 -15.29 6.86 -5.03
N PRO A 127 -16.55 7.25 -5.27
CA PRO A 127 -17.41 7.83 -4.24
C PRO A 127 -18.04 6.79 -3.32
N ASP A 128 -18.19 5.54 -3.79
CA ASP A 128 -18.93 4.48 -3.10
C ASP A 128 -18.41 3.07 -3.43
N ALA A 129 -18.85 2.10 -2.63
CA ALA A 129 -18.46 0.70 -2.76
C ALA A 129 -18.96 0.05 -4.06
N SER A 130 -20.11 0.46 -4.60
CA SER A 130 -20.66 -0.08 -5.84
C SER A 130 -19.78 0.29 -7.05
N ARG A 131 -19.25 1.51 -7.08
CA ARG A 131 -18.30 1.95 -8.11
C ARG A 131 -16.96 1.24 -7.95
N THR A 132 -16.46 1.08 -6.73
CA THR A 132 -15.27 0.27 -6.44
C THR A 132 -15.43 -1.15 -6.98
N ALA A 133 -16.55 -1.83 -6.67
CA ALA A 133 -16.84 -3.18 -7.17
C ALA A 133 -16.84 -3.27 -8.69
N ARG A 134 -17.33 -2.23 -9.39
CA ARG A 134 -17.29 -2.16 -10.86
C ARG A 134 -15.85 -2.06 -11.40
N HIS A 135 -14.98 -1.29 -10.75
CA HIS A 135 -13.57 -1.20 -11.12
C HIS A 135 -12.83 -2.50 -10.84
N VAL A 136 -13.09 -3.14 -9.68
CA VAL A 136 -12.54 -4.45 -9.30
C VAL A 136 -12.90 -5.50 -10.36
N LYS A 137 -14.19 -5.61 -10.70
CA LYS A 137 -14.67 -6.58 -11.70
C LYS A 137 -13.98 -6.39 -13.05
N ARG A 138 -13.95 -5.15 -13.56
CA ARG A 138 -13.29 -4.82 -14.83
C ARG A 138 -11.79 -5.12 -14.83
N PHE A 139 -11.11 -4.91 -13.70
CA PHE A 139 -9.68 -5.20 -13.57
C PHE A 139 -9.41 -6.70 -13.73
N PHE A 140 -10.12 -7.55 -12.99
CA PHE A 140 -9.94 -9.00 -13.04
C PHE A 140 -10.50 -9.65 -14.32
N GLU A 141 -11.50 -9.04 -14.97
CA GLU A 141 -11.92 -9.47 -16.32
C GLU A 141 -10.83 -9.21 -17.38
N ARG A 142 -10.06 -8.13 -17.22
CA ARG A 142 -8.97 -7.77 -18.15
C ARG A 142 -7.67 -8.52 -17.85
N HIS A 143 -7.46 -8.89 -16.59
CA HIS A 143 -6.27 -9.57 -16.08
C HIS A 143 -6.69 -10.81 -15.28
N PRO A 144 -7.21 -11.85 -15.94
CA PRO A 144 -7.77 -13.03 -15.27
C PRO A 144 -6.71 -13.92 -14.61
N GLU A 145 -5.49 -13.92 -15.17
CA GLU A 145 -4.38 -14.73 -14.68
C GLU A 145 -3.29 -13.85 -14.06
N PRO A 146 -2.64 -14.30 -12.98
CA PRO A 146 -1.49 -13.63 -12.40
C PRO A 146 -0.31 -13.66 -13.38
N ALA A 147 0.59 -12.68 -13.25
CA ALA A 147 1.85 -12.73 -13.99
C ALA A 147 2.74 -13.85 -13.43
N ILE A 148 2.74 -15.00 -14.10
CA ILE A 148 3.65 -16.10 -13.81
C ILE A 148 4.78 -16.02 -14.84
N GLU A 149 6.03 -16.20 -14.40
CA GLU A 149 7.15 -16.34 -15.33
C GLU A 149 6.86 -17.47 -16.33
N ALA A 150 7.02 -17.19 -17.62
CA ALA A 150 7.17 -18.26 -18.59
C ALA A 150 8.49 -18.95 -18.26
N VAL A 151 8.42 -20.24 -17.92
CA VAL A 151 9.59 -21.12 -17.72
C VAL A 151 10.43 -21.14 -19.00
#